data_AF-A0A2K2DJ30-F1
#
_entry.id   AF-A0A2K2DJ30-F1
#
_cell.length_a   1.000
_cell.length_b   1.000
_cell.length_c   1.000
_cell.angle_alpha   90.00
_cell.angle_beta   90.00
_cell.angle_gamma   90.00
#
_symmetry.space_group_name_H-M   'P 1'
#
loop_
_entity.id
_entity.type
_entity.pdbx_description
1 polymer ?
#
loop_
_entity_poly.entity_id
_entity_poly.type
_entity_poly.pdbx_seq_one_letter_code
_entity_poly.pdbx_strand_id
1 'polypeptide(L)'
;MGRLCSRRSVSFPVLLLLCCLSWQSCWLLHALPLCTDSRAPVALNGTLGFCSYRGSSCCDVAADAALQKQFKAMNVSDAPCAAVLKSVLCAKCNPFSADLFNSSSKIRMVPLLCNYTSSGSRSSQSKDSTQDYCKLVWETCKNVTILNSPFQPSLQGSARLPNSSSKLIDVWQSESTFCTSFGGSSNDQSVCFDGNAISFNTTEPPPSPKGVCLEKIGDGSYLNMAPHPDGSNRVFLSNQAGKIWLANVPEQGSGSTLQFDEANPFIDLTDEVHLDSEFGLMGIAFHPKFATNGRFFVSYNCDRTQSPSCAGRCSCNSDVECDPSKLGTDNGAPPCQYQVVVSEYSAKASSSNISAVTSANPSEVRRIFTMGLPYRAHHGGQILFGPADGYLYLMMGDGGKKGDPFNFSQNKKSLLGKIIRLDIDDVQSQNQISNQSLWGNYSIPKDNPFVQDSDLQPETWALGFRNPWRCSFDSERSSYFYCADVGQVYLRGPIRISNVDWLRDPTEQRKLHLHSDTIQLLQELSDALRIRRRRLYPVVGLHILLRRGQQQGHLRFGEQRRLPGCPA
;
A
#
# COMPACT_ATOMS: atom_id res chain seq x y z
N MET A 1 -20.00 -39.08 63.95
CA MET A 1 -21.38 -39.42 64.35
C MET A 1 -22.24 -38.17 64.21
N GLY A 2 -23.22 -38.17 63.31
CA GLY A 2 -24.10 -37.03 63.07
C GLY A 2 -24.82 -37.18 61.73
N ARG A 3 -26.12 -37.48 61.80
CA ARG A 3 -27.07 -37.72 60.68
C ARG A 3 -27.12 -36.47 59.76
N LEU A 4 -27.55 -36.48 58.47
CA LEU A 4 -28.62 -37.22 57.80
C LEU A 4 -28.52 -36.97 56.26
N CYS A 5 -29.08 -37.90 55.47
CA CYS A 5 -29.20 -38.03 54.00
C CYS A 5 -29.45 -36.73 53.17
N SER A 6 -29.13 -36.62 51.86
CA SER A 6 -29.68 -37.44 50.75
C SER A 6 -29.10 -37.08 49.36
N ARG A 7 -28.73 -38.13 48.57
CA ARG A 7 -28.95 -38.44 47.12
C ARG A 7 -28.93 -37.30 46.07
N ARG A 8 -28.40 -37.44 44.83
CA ARG A 8 -28.35 -38.54 43.82
C ARG A 8 -27.38 -38.08 42.70
N SER A 9 -26.32 -38.81 42.35
CA SER A 9 -26.16 -39.71 41.17
C SER A 9 -26.96 -39.36 39.90
N VAL A 10 -26.31 -39.31 38.73
CA VAL A 10 -26.57 -40.23 37.58
C VAL A 10 -25.53 -39.99 36.46
N SER A 11 -25.05 -41.11 35.91
CA SER A 11 -24.14 -41.29 34.78
C SER A 11 -24.86 -41.23 33.42
N PHE A 12 -24.09 -40.94 32.36
CA PHE A 12 -24.36 -41.16 30.91
C PHE A 12 -24.84 -42.61 30.57
N PRO A 13 -25.26 -42.99 29.33
CA PRO A 13 -25.49 -42.27 28.03
C PRO A 13 -26.78 -42.72 27.25
N VAL A 14 -27.03 -42.19 26.03
CA VAL A 14 -27.66 -42.79 24.79
C VAL A 14 -27.97 -41.61 23.82
N LEU A 15 -27.21 -41.39 22.74
CA LEU A 15 -27.35 -41.87 21.34
C LEU A 15 -28.34 -41.06 20.44
N LEU A 16 -27.78 -40.54 19.33
CA LEU A 16 -28.37 -40.21 18.00
C LEU A 16 -29.20 -38.92 17.75
N LEU A 17 -28.90 -38.36 16.56
CA LEU A 17 -29.64 -37.39 15.74
C LEU A 17 -29.45 -35.89 16.04
N LEU A 18 -28.49 -35.27 15.34
CA LEU A 18 -28.69 -34.11 14.45
C LEU A 18 -27.33 -33.69 13.84
N CYS A 19 -26.85 -34.50 12.90
CA CYS A 19 -26.00 -34.00 11.81
C CYS A 19 -26.92 -33.32 10.77
N CYS A 20 -26.37 -32.33 10.06
CA CYS A 20 -26.97 -31.44 9.07
C CYS A 20 -27.46 -30.10 9.65
N LEU A 21 -26.75 -29.03 9.23
CA LEU A 21 -27.05 -27.59 9.30
C LEU A 21 -26.03 -26.76 10.09
N SER A 22 -24.78 -26.74 9.63
CA SER A 22 -23.92 -25.54 9.72
C SER A 22 -22.69 -25.64 8.80
N TRP A 23 -22.88 -26.18 7.59
CA TRP A 23 -22.00 -25.84 6.46
C TRP A 23 -22.60 -24.61 5.79
N GLN A 24 -21.95 -23.46 5.96
CA GLN A 24 -21.87 -22.32 5.03
C GLN A 24 -21.64 -21.02 5.79
N SER A 25 -20.36 -20.68 6.02
CA SER A 25 -19.88 -19.30 6.03
C SER A 25 -18.35 -19.29 6.20
N CYS A 26 -17.64 -19.96 5.28
CA CYS A 26 -16.29 -19.54 4.96
C CYS A 26 -16.43 -18.25 4.15
N TRP A 27 -16.16 -17.12 4.78
CA TRP A 27 -16.08 -15.85 4.09
C TRP A 27 -14.83 -15.89 3.20
N LEU A 28 -15.07 -16.07 1.90
CA LEU A 28 -14.09 -15.91 0.84
C LEU A 28 -13.47 -14.50 0.96
N LEU A 29 -12.15 -14.43 1.13
CA LEU A 29 -11.38 -13.19 1.06
C LEU A 29 -11.38 -12.70 -0.39
N HIS A 30 -12.30 -11.81 -0.72
CA HIS A 30 -12.30 -11.08 -1.97
C HIS A 30 -11.55 -9.76 -1.77
N ALA A 31 -10.68 -9.38 -2.71
CA ALA A 31 -10.24 -7.99 -2.79
C ALA A 31 -11.48 -7.14 -3.10
N LEU A 32 -11.94 -6.36 -2.12
CA LEU A 32 -13.09 -5.49 -2.32
C LEU A 32 -12.72 -4.39 -3.31
N PRO A 33 -13.64 -3.99 -4.20
CA PRO A 33 -13.43 -2.81 -5.02
C PRO A 33 -13.27 -1.57 -4.14
N LEU A 34 -12.72 -0.49 -4.70
CA LEU A 34 -12.36 0.70 -3.93
C LEU A 34 -13.15 1.92 -4.37
N CYS A 35 -13.45 2.77 -3.39
CA CYS A 35 -14.02 4.08 -3.58
C CYS A 35 -12.96 5.13 -3.87
N THR A 36 -13.35 6.29 -4.40
CA THR A 36 -12.41 7.41 -4.67
C THR A 36 -11.71 7.96 -3.43
N ASP A 37 -12.10 7.54 -2.22
CA ASP A 37 -11.47 7.87 -0.94
C ASP A 37 -10.76 6.66 -0.30
N SER A 38 -10.44 5.65 -1.12
CA SER A 38 -9.73 4.43 -0.76
C SER A 38 -10.43 3.54 0.29
N ARG A 39 -11.72 3.78 0.57
CA ARG A 39 -12.54 2.89 1.40
C ARG A 39 -13.17 1.78 0.55
N ALA A 40 -13.47 0.66 1.18
CA ALA A 40 -14.32 -0.37 0.58
C ALA A 40 -15.79 0.10 0.53
N PRO A 41 -16.54 -0.23 -0.54
CA PRO A 41 -17.97 0.01 -0.63
C PRO A 41 -18.71 -0.61 0.54
N VAL A 42 -19.67 0.12 1.08
CA VAL A 42 -20.48 -0.30 2.22
C VAL A 42 -21.77 -0.90 1.70
N ALA A 43 -22.23 -1.99 2.33
CA ALA A 43 -23.54 -2.55 2.07
C ALA A 43 -24.63 -1.56 2.54
N LEU A 44 -25.52 -1.18 1.63
CA LEU A 44 -26.60 -0.25 1.91
C LEU A 44 -27.79 -0.99 2.55
N ASN A 45 -28.32 -0.40 3.62
CA ASN A 45 -29.61 -0.78 4.19
C ASN A 45 -30.76 -0.13 3.41
N GLY A 46 -30.85 -0.39 2.11
CA GLY A 46 -31.86 0.17 1.22
C GLY A 46 -31.30 0.65 -0.12
N THR A 47 -32.09 1.46 -0.83
CA THR A 47 -31.69 2.10 -2.09
C THR A 47 -31.43 3.58 -1.86
N LEU A 48 -30.36 4.13 -2.42
CA LEU A 48 -30.08 5.57 -2.34
C LEU A 48 -31.19 6.38 -3.02
N GLY A 49 -31.60 7.49 -2.41
CA GLY A 49 -32.77 8.25 -2.84
C GLY A 49 -32.53 9.02 -4.14
N PHE A 50 -31.33 9.57 -4.32
CA PHE A 50 -30.98 10.34 -5.52
C PHE A 50 -30.35 9.46 -6.59
N CYS A 51 -29.26 8.76 -6.28
CA CYS A 51 -28.53 7.94 -7.25
C CYS A 51 -29.10 6.54 -7.49
N SER A 52 -30.16 6.14 -6.76
CA SER A 52 -30.88 4.87 -6.98
C SER A 52 -30.00 3.61 -6.93
N TYR A 53 -28.84 3.67 -6.28
CA TYR A 53 -27.94 2.54 -6.07
C TYR A 53 -28.49 1.58 -5.00
N ARG A 54 -28.31 0.27 -5.23
CA ARG A 54 -28.70 -0.81 -4.32
C ARG A 54 -27.54 -1.80 -4.15
N GLY A 55 -27.42 -2.41 -2.98
CA GLY A 55 -26.34 -3.37 -2.67
C GLY A 55 -25.15 -2.66 -2.04
N SER A 56 -23.94 -2.91 -2.56
CA SER A 56 -22.73 -2.20 -2.11
C SER A 56 -22.60 -0.87 -2.84
N SER A 57 -22.18 0.18 -2.13
CA SER A 57 -22.04 1.53 -2.69
C SER A 57 -20.89 2.30 -2.01
N CYS A 58 -20.27 3.19 -2.77
CA CYS A 58 -19.27 4.14 -2.26
C CYS A 58 -19.89 5.39 -1.61
N CYS A 59 -21.19 5.62 -1.84
CA CYS A 59 -21.94 6.66 -1.16
C CYS A 59 -22.81 6.07 -0.05
N ASP A 60 -22.88 6.77 1.09
CA ASP A 60 -23.95 6.64 2.06
C ASP A 60 -25.08 7.66 1.76
N VAL A 61 -26.09 7.70 2.62
CA VAL A 61 -27.24 8.62 2.49
C VAL A 61 -26.81 10.10 2.51
N ALA A 62 -25.76 10.44 3.27
CA ALA A 62 -25.29 11.82 3.36
C ALA A 62 -24.53 12.25 2.09
N ALA A 63 -23.69 11.36 1.55
CA ALA A 63 -23.00 11.56 0.28
C ALA A 63 -23.99 11.65 -0.89
N ASP A 64 -25.02 10.80 -0.91
CA ASP A 64 -26.10 10.85 -1.91
C ASP A 64 -26.87 12.19 -1.87
N ALA A 65 -27.19 12.68 -0.66
CA ALA A 65 -27.82 13.99 -0.48
C ALA A 65 -26.90 15.15 -0.90
N ALA A 66 -25.58 15.02 -0.68
CA ALA A 66 -24.61 16.02 -1.14
C ALA A 66 -24.53 16.07 -2.67
N LEU A 67 -24.54 14.92 -3.35
CA LEU A 67 -24.62 14.85 -4.82
C LEU A 67 -25.94 15.43 -5.34
N GLN A 68 -27.05 15.17 -4.66
CA GLN A 68 -28.34 15.78 -5.00
C GLN A 68 -28.30 17.30 -4.88
N LYS A 69 -27.66 17.83 -3.82
CA LYS A 69 -27.48 19.29 -3.65
C LYS A 69 -26.58 19.87 -4.74
N GLN A 70 -25.49 19.18 -5.09
CA GLN A 70 -24.60 19.57 -6.17
C GLN A 70 -25.35 19.61 -7.52
N PHE A 71 -26.14 18.59 -7.82
CA PHE A 71 -26.96 18.52 -9.03
C PHE A 71 -27.98 19.65 -9.12
N LYS A 72 -28.70 19.95 -8.02
CA LYS A 72 -29.63 21.08 -7.96
C LYS A 72 -28.94 22.42 -8.19
N ALA A 73 -27.72 22.59 -7.69
CA ALA A 73 -26.94 23.81 -7.89
C ALA A 73 -26.48 24.03 -9.35
N MET A 74 -26.55 23.00 -10.20
CA MET A 74 -26.24 23.13 -11.63
C MET A 74 -27.36 23.78 -12.45
N ASN A 75 -28.58 23.84 -11.90
CA ASN A 75 -29.76 24.48 -12.49
C ASN A 75 -29.97 24.16 -13.99
N VAL A 76 -29.92 22.88 -14.33
CA VAL A 76 -30.05 22.41 -15.71
C VAL A 76 -31.53 22.20 -16.05
N SER A 77 -32.06 23.00 -16.97
CA SER A 77 -33.47 22.95 -17.39
C SER A 77 -33.75 21.86 -18.44
N ASP A 78 -32.74 21.48 -19.23
CA ASP A 78 -32.86 20.44 -20.24
C ASP A 78 -32.86 19.04 -19.60
N ALA A 79 -33.99 18.33 -19.71
CA ALA A 79 -34.18 17.05 -19.05
C ALA A 79 -33.20 15.95 -19.53
N PRO A 80 -32.92 15.80 -20.85
CA PRO A 80 -31.90 14.87 -21.33
C PRO A 80 -30.50 15.15 -20.74
N CYS A 81 -30.03 16.40 -20.79
CA CYS A 81 -28.73 16.75 -20.24
C CYS A 81 -28.69 16.56 -18.72
N ALA A 82 -29.77 16.92 -18.03
CA ALA A 82 -29.92 16.69 -16.59
C ALA A 82 -29.83 15.19 -16.23
N ALA A 83 -30.40 14.29 -17.04
CA ALA A 83 -30.31 12.84 -16.80
C ALA A 83 -28.87 12.32 -16.94
N VAL A 84 -28.15 12.74 -17.98
CA VAL A 84 -26.76 12.34 -18.21
C VAL A 84 -25.84 12.90 -17.12
N LEU A 85 -26.00 14.17 -16.75
CA LEU A 85 -25.25 14.79 -15.65
C LEU A 85 -25.49 14.09 -14.31
N LYS A 86 -26.74 13.73 -14.03
CA LYS A 86 -27.08 12.93 -12.85
C LYS A 86 -26.32 11.60 -12.85
N SER A 87 -26.34 10.88 -13.97
CA SER A 87 -25.62 9.61 -14.10
C SER A 87 -24.11 9.77 -13.87
N VAL A 88 -23.49 10.77 -14.48
CA VAL A 88 -22.06 11.09 -14.31
C VAL A 88 -21.71 11.41 -12.84
N LEU A 89 -22.53 12.19 -12.14
CA LEU A 89 -22.34 12.48 -10.71
C LEU A 89 -22.47 11.21 -9.85
N CYS A 90 -23.47 10.39 -10.16
CA CYS A 90 -23.77 9.17 -9.43
C CYS A 90 -22.74 8.05 -9.65
N ALA A 91 -21.85 8.18 -10.64
CA ALA A 91 -20.70 7.29 -10.78
C ALA A 91 -19.80 7.27 -9.52
N LYS A 92 -19.80 8.33 -8.70
CA LYS A 92 -19.10 8.34 -7.40
C LYS A 92 -19.64 7.31 -6.41
N CYS A 93 -20.89 6.90 -6.57
CA CYS A 93 -21.51 5.90 -5.71
C CYS A 93 -21.26 4.48 -6.20
N ASN A 94 -20.68 4.31 -7.40
CA ASN A 94 -20.33 3.00 -7.93
C ASN A 94 -19.30 2.30 -7.02
N PRO A 95 -19.43 0.99 -6.75
CA PRO A 95 -18.45 0.22 -5.98
C PRO A 95 -17.01 0.32 -6.48
N PHE A 96 -16.82 0.53 -7.78
CA PHE A 96 -15.54 0.64 -8.48
C PHE A 96 -15.21 2.11 -8.82
N SER A 97 -15.69 3.06 -8.02
CA SER A 97 -15.48 4.48 -8.29
C SER A 97 -14.00 4.89 -8.31
N ALA A 98 -13.11 4.21 -7.58
CA ALA A 98 -11.66 4.45 -7.70
C ALA A 98 -11.14 4.19 -9.12
N ASP A 99 -11.57 3.07 -9.72
CA ASP A 99 -11.20 2.67 -11.07
C ASP A 99 -11.75 3.65 -12.10
N LEU A 100 -13.03 4.01 -11.97
CA LEU A 100 -13.72 4.94 -12.87
C LEU A 100 -13.12 6.34 -12.90
N PHE A 101 -12.60 6.83 -11.76
CA PHE A 101 -12.07 8.19 -11.66
C PHE A 101 -10.56 8.26 -11.91
N ASN A 102 -9.91 7.11 -12.13
CA ASN A 102 -8.47 6.97 -12.28
C ASN A 102 -7.72 7.74 -11.18
N SER A 103 -7.97 7.38 -9.92
CA SER A 103 -7.47 8.07 -8.73
C SER A 103 -5.93 8.03 -8.55
N SER A 104 -5.19 7.55 -9.55
CA SER A 104 -3.74 7.31 -9.52
C SER A 104 -2.86 8.52 -9.87
N SER A 105 -3.41 9.57 -10.49
CA SER A 105 -2.54 10.65 -11.00
C SER A 105 -3.10 12.06 -10.88
N LYS A 106 -4.42 12.26 -10.92
CA LYS A 106 -5.07 13.58 -10.75
C LYS A 106 -6.46 13.41 -10.14
N ILE A 107 -6.83 14.26 -9.17
CA ILE A 107 -8.20 14.30 -8.63
C ILE A 107 -9.14 14.73 -9.76
N ARG A 108 -9.93 13.79 -10.31
CA ARG A 108 -10.95 14.08 -11.32
C ARG A 108 -12.30 14.34 -10.64
N MET A 109 -13.00 15.35 -11.14
CA MET A 109 -14.37 15.66 -10.69
C MET A 109 -15.42 14.75 -11.36
N VAL A 110 -15.06 14.18 -12.51
CA VAL A 110 -15.89 13.30 -13.34
C VAL A 110 -15.16 11.99 -13.65
N PRO A 111 -15.87 10.87 -13.79
CA PRO A 111 -15.27 9.60 -14.20
C PRO A 111 -14.67 9.71 -15.61
N LEU A 112 -13.80 8.76 -15.96
CA LEU A 112 -13.37 8.51 -17.32
C LEU A 112 -14.57 8.05 -18.12
N LEU A 113 -14.99 8.80 -19.14
CA LEU A 113 -16.17 8.46 -19.95
C LEU A 113 -15.74 7.49 -21.06
N CYS A 114 -16.51 6.44 -21.36
CA CYS A 114 -16.13 5.55 -22.45
C CYS A 114 -16.16 6.28 -23.80
N ASN A 115 -15.02 6.26 -24.50
CA ASN A 115 -14.85 6.80 -25.84
C ASN A 115 -14.20 5.71 -26.71
N TYR A 116 -14.99 5.10 -27.59
CA TYR A 116 -14.53 4.04 -28.47
C TYR A 116 -14.12 4.67 -29.80
N THR A 117 -12.83 4.99 -29.95
CA THR A 117 -12.27 5.23 -31.28
C THR A 117 -12.39 3.92 -32.05
N SER A 118 -13.01 3.98 -33.22
CA SER A 118 -13.29 2.84 -34.08
C SER A 118 -12.01 2.21 -34.65
N SER A 119 -11.26 1.47 -33.83
CA SER A 119 -10.13 0.63 -34.21
C SER A 119 -9.52 -0.06 -32.97
N GLY A 120 -10.09 -1.18 -32.52
CA GLY A 120 -9.45 -2.00 -31.48
C GLY A 120 -10.36 -3.08 -30.92
N SER A 121 -10.10 -4.33 -31.30
CA SER A 121 -10.58 -5.61 -30.75
C SER A 121 -11.90 -5.62 -29.97
N ARG A 122 -12.97 -6.08 -30.65
CA ARG A 122 -14.22 -6.53 -30.03
C ARG A 122 -13.91 -7.72 -29.09
N SER A 123 -13.85 -7.49 -27.79
CA SER A 123 -13.95 -8.58 -26.82
C SER A 123 -15.41 -9.05 -26.74
N SER A 124 -15.61 -10.35 -26.62
CA SER A 124 -16.86 -11.06 -26.86
C SER A 124 -17.85 -11.04 -25.69
N GLN A 125 -17.86 -9.99 -24.84
CA GLN A 125 -18.71 -9.94 -23.65
C GLN A 125 -19.35 -8.57 -23.40
N SER A 126 -20.09 -8.06 -24.38
CA SER A 126 -21.26 -7.21 -24.16
C SER A 126 -22.06 -7.08 -25.45
N LYS A 127 -23.05 -7.97 -25.62
CA LYS A 127 -24.18 -7.62 -26.48
C LYS A 127 -24.99 -6.59 -25.69
N ASP A 128 -25.27 -5.44 -26.31
CA ASP A 128 -26.17 -4.37 -25.85
C ASP A 128 -25.59 -3.19 -25.02
N SER A 129 -24.62 -2.46 -25.59
CA SER A 129 -24.69 -0.97 -25.69
C SER A 129 -23.50 -0.42 -26.49
N THR A 130 -23.62 -0.33 -27.81
CA THR A 130 -22.62 0.27 -28.71
C THR A 130 -22.69 1.81 -28.73
N GLN A 131 -22.64 2.47 -27.58
CA GLN A 131 -22.66 3.93 -27.51
C GLN A 131 -21.41 4.47 -26.81
N ASP A 132 -20.69 5.33 -27.54
CA ASP A 132 -19.67 6.22 -27.01
C ASP A 132 -20.35 7.18 -26.01
N TYR A 133 -20.20 6.87 -24.72
CA TYR A 133 -20.86 7.61 -23.65
C TYR A 133 -20.30 9.02 -23.51
N CYS A 134 -19.02 9.23 -23.85
CA CYS A 134 -18.45 10.56 -23.91
C CYS A 134 -19.14 11.42 -24.97
N LYS A 135 -19.33 10.87 -26.17
CA LYS A 135 -20.08 11.51 -27.25
C LYS A 135 -21.53 11.79 -26.87
N LEU A 136 -22.19 10.85 -26.16
CA LEU A 136 -23.54 11.06 -25.65
C LEU A 136 -23.62 12.27 -24.72
N VAL A 137 -22.68 12.41 -23.77
CA VAL A 137 -22.58 13.58 -22.88
C VAL A 137 -22.41 14.86 -23.68
N TRP A 138 -21.50 14.87 -24.66
CA TRP A 138 -21.26 16.01 -25.52
C TRP A 138 -22.53 16.42 -26.29
N GLU A 139 -23.12 15.51 -27.06
CA GLU A 139 -24.27 15.82 -27.92
C GLU A 139 -25.50 16.28 -27.12
N THR A 140 -25.71 15.68 -25.95
CA THR A 140 -26.86 16.01 -25.11
C THR A 140 -26.69 17.35 -24.39
N CYS A 141 -25.48 17.67 -23.93
CA CYS A 141 -25.25 18.84 -23.07
C CYS A 141 -24.58 20.04 -23.76
N LYS A 142 -24.10 19.91 -25.01
CA LYS A 142 -23.23 20.93 -25.63
C LYS A 142 -23.82 22.33 -25.68
N ASN A 143 -25.12 22.46 -25.90
CA ASN A 143 -25.83 23.74 -26.03
C ASN A 143 -26.56 24.18 -24.75
N VAL A 144 -26.48 23.38 -23.69
CA VAL A 144 -27.20 23.60 -22.43
C VAL A 144 -26.33 24.40 -21.48
N THR A 145 -26.90 25.45 -20.89
CA THR A 145 -26.20 26.23 -19.86
C THR A 145 -26.15 25.43 -18.56
N ILE A 146 -24.95 25.15 -18.06
CA ILE A 146 -24.73 24.42 -16.80
C ILE A 146 -24.04 25.36 -15.81
N LEU A 147 -24.69 25.65 -14.68
CA LEU A 147 -24.05 26.38 -13.59
C LEU A 147 -23.04 25.47 -12.89
N ASN A 148 -21.85 25.99 -12.58
CA ASN A 148 -20.79 25.21 -11.90
C ASN A 148 -20.49 23.89 -12.63
N SER A 149 -20.36 23.96 -13.96
CA SER A 149 -20.18 22.77 -14.79
C SER A 149 -18.99 21.93 -14.31
N PRO A 150 -19.15 20.60 -14.14
CA PRO A 150 -18.06 19.73 -13.73
C PRO A 150 -17.05 19.48 -14.87
N PHE A 151 -17.35 19.96 -16.09
CA PHE A 151 -16.53 19.79 -17.30
C PHE A 151 -15.65 21.02 -17.62
N GLN A 152 -15.24 21.79 -16.62
CA GLN A 152 -14.40 22.97 -16.83
C GLN A 152 -12.90 22.58 -16.98
N PRO A 153 -12.17 23.14 -17.97
CA PRO A 153 -10.74 22.88 -18.17
C PRO A 153 -9.88 23.18 -16.94
N SER A 154 -10.24 24.21 -16.17
CA SER A 154 -9.54 24.65 -14.95
C SER A 154 -9.68 23.71 -13.75
N LEU A 155 -10.55 22.71 -13.83
CA LEU A 155 -10.77 21.70 -12.78
C LEU A 155 -9.87 20.46 -12.93
N GLN A 156 -8.94 20.44 -13.89
CA GLN A 156 -7.90 19.40 -13.97
C GLN A 156 -6.89 19.56 -12.81
N GLY A 157 -7.23 19.01 -11.63
CA GLY A 157 -6.38 19.00 -10.44
C GLY A 157 -6.78 19.94 -9.29
N SER A 158 -7.97 20.57 -9.34
CA SER A 158 -8.47 21.43 -8.25
C SER A 158 -9.90 21.05 -7.86
N ALA A 159 -10.18 20.98 -6.55
CA ALA A 159 -11.46 20.57 -5.98
C ALA A 159 -12.51 21.71 -5.87
N ARG A 160 -12.25 22.89 -6.47
CA ARG A 160 -13.09 24.09 -6.30
C ARG A 160 -13.87 24.42 -7.57
N LEU A 161 -15.19 24.23 -7.54
CA LEU A 161 -16.10 24.60 -8.62
C LEU A 161 -16.00 26.10 -8.97
N PRO A 162 -15.84 26.49 -10.24
CA PRO A 162 -15.88 27.89 -10.65
C PRO A 162 -17.32 28.41 -10.59
N ASN A 163 -17.48 29.65 -10.12
CA ASN A 163 -18.77 30.32 -9.91
C ASN A 163 -19.36 30.89 -11.22
N SER A 164 -19.22 30.18 -12.34
CA SER A 164 -19.60 30.65 -13.69
C SER A 164 -20.61 29.73 -14.39
N SER A 165 -21.55 30.34 -15.12
CA SER A 165 -22.44 29.65 -16.07
C SER A 165 -21.76 29.53 -17.43
N SER A 166 -21.77 28.34 -18.03
CA SER A 166 -21.24 28.15 -19.39
C SER A 166 -21.92 26.97 -20.09
N LYS A 167 -21.91 26.98 -21.42
CA LYS A 167 -22.20 25.82 -22.26
C LYS A 167 -20.90 25.08 -22.57
N LEU A 168 -20.97 23.80 -22.95
CA LEU A 168 -19.74 23.08 -23.31
C LEU A 168 -19.09 23.67 -24.56
N ILE A 169 -19.87 24.15 -25.54
CA ILE A 169 -19.35 24.82 -26.74
C ILE A 169 -18.64 26.14 -26.45
N ASP A 170 -18.94 26.79 -25.32
CA ASP A 170 -18.29 28.05 -24.94
C ASP A 170 -16.88 27.79 -24.36
N VAL A 171 -16.60 26.54 -23.98
CA VAL A 171 -15.45 26.15 -23.16
C VAL A 171 -14.53 25.18 -23.90
N TRP A 172 -15.08 24.37 -24.80
CA TRP A 172 -14.37 23.33 -25.56
C TRP A 172 -14.47 23.59 -27.06
N GLN A 173 -13.35 23.45 -27.76
CA GLN A 173 -13.25 23.72 -29.20
C GLN A 173 -14.01 22.70 -30.06
N SER A 174 -14.11 21.45 -29.60
CA SER A 174 -14.78 20.36 -30.32
C SER A 174 -15.11 19.16 -29.42
N GLU A 175 -15.99 18.28 -29.90
CA GLU A 175 -16.26 16.96 -29.32
C GLU A 175 -14.96 16.17 -29.06
N SER A 176 -14.06 16.16 -30.04
CA SER A 176 -12.79 15.43 -29.95
C SER A 176 -11.92 15.95 -28.81
N THR A 177 -11.82 17.28 -28.64
CA THR A 177 -11.05 17.87 -27.54
C THR A 177 -11.68 17.58 -26.17
N PHE A 178 -13.02 17.59 -26.09
CA PHE A 178 -13.75 17.22 -24.88
C PHE A 178 -13.52 15.74 -24.51
N CYS A 179 -13.66 14.84 -25.49
CA CYS A 179 -13.50 13.41 -25.27
C CYS A 179 -12.05 12.94 -25.16
N THR A 180 -11.08 13.72 -25.64
CA THR A 180 -9.66 13.51 -25.30
C THR A 180 -9.38 13.88 -23.84
N SER A 181 -10.07 14.90 -23.31
CA SER A 181 -9.87 15.36 -21.93
C SER A 181 -10.59 14.47 -20.90
N PHE A 182 -11.83 14.06 -21.19
CA PHE A 182 -12.67 13.32 -20.25
C PHE A 182 -12.91 11.86 -20.62
N GLY A 183 -12.72 11.49 -21.88
CA GLY A 183 -12.92 10.13 -22.35
C GLY A 183 -11.71 9.22 -22.15
N GLY A 184 -11.94 7.91 -22.21
CA GLY A 184 -10.89 6.89 -22.19
C GLY A 184 -11.33 5.60 -22.86
N SER A 185 -10.33 4.84 -23.34
CA SER A 185 -10.53 3.51 -23.92
C SER A 185 -10.60 2.47 -22.82
N SER A 186 -11.52 1.52 -22.92
CA SER A 186 -11.46 0.29 -22.13
C SER A 186 -10.32 -0.58 -22.71
N ASN A 187 -9.17 -0.58 -22.06
CA ASN A 187 -8.07 -1.52 -22.29
C ASN A 187 -7.84 -2.33 -21.00
N ASP A 188 -7.01 -3.37 -21.02
CA ASP A 188 -6.81 -4.30 -19.88
C ASP A 188 -6.40 -3.62 -18.55
N GLN A 189 -6.02 -2.33 -18.57
CA GLN A 189 -5.54 -1.57 -17.41
C GLN A 189 -6.46 -0.43 -16.95
N SER A 190 -7.44 0.03 -17.76
CA SER A 190 -8.28 1.19 -17.40
C SER A 190 -9.76 0.99 -17.74
N VAL A 191 -10.61 1.37 -16.79
CA VAL A 191 -12.07 1.15 -16.84
C VAL A 191 -12.74 2.50 -17.04
N CYS A 192 -13.64 2.57 -18.01
CA CYS A 192 -14.40 3.78 -18.32
C CYS A 192 -15.89 3.60 -17.96
N PHE A 193 -16.58 4.72 -17.76
CA PHE A 193 -17.99 4.81 -17.43
C PHE A 193 -18.85 4.94 -18.70
N ASP A 194 -19.78 4.03 -18.87
CA ASP A 194 -20.68 3.90 -20.03
C ASP A 194 -22.13 4.35 -19.73
N GLY A 195 -22.39 4.85 -18.53
CA GLY A 195 -23.72 5.28 -18.07
C GLY A 195 -24.47 4.25 -17.25
N ASN A 196 -23.99 3.01 -17.15
CA ASN A 196 -24.63 1.93 -16.40
C ASN A 196 -23.86 1.58 -15.12
N ALA A 197 -24.52 0.83 -14.23
CA ALA A 197 -23.84 0.24 -13.08
C ALA A 197 -22.85 -0.83 -13.58
N ILE A 198 -21.55 -0.53 -13.50
CA ILE A 198 -20.51 -1.47 -13.90
C ILE A 198 -20.50 -2.66 -12.96
N SER A 199 -20.76 -3.84 -13.51
CA SER A 199 -20.40 -5.11 -12.91
C SER A 199 -19.20 -5.66 -13.67
N PHE A 200 -18.07 -5.81 -13.00
CA PHE A 200 -17.03 -6.69 -13.54
C PHE A 200 -17.59 -8.10 -13.55
N ASN A 201 -17.31 -8.86 -14.60
CA ASN A 201 -17.48 -10.30 -14.53
C ASN A 201 -16.56 -10.77 -13.41
N THR A 202 -17.12 -10.92 -12.21
CA THR A 202 -16.52 -11.73 -11.15
C THR A 202 -16.57 -13.15 -11.71
N THR A 203 -15.57 -13.51 -12.50
CA THR A 203 -15.21 -14.91 -12.66
C THR A 203 -15.14 -15.42 -11.23
N GLU A 204 -16.02 -16.36 -10.88
CA GLU A 204 -15.93 -16.99 -9.57
C GLU A 204 -14.46 -17.38 -9.36
N PRO A 205 -13.81 -16.93 -8.28
CA PRO A 205 -12.47 -17.37 -8.01
C PRO A 205 -12.51 -18.90 -8.04
N PRO A 206 -11.59 -19.56 -8.76
CA PRO A 206 -11.54 -21.01 -8.77
C PRO A 206 -11.62 -21.49 -7.33
N PRO A 207 -12.37 -22.58 -7.06
CA PRO A 207 -12.63 -23.04 -5.70
C PRO A 207 -11.31 -23.06 -4.93
N SER A 208 -11.31 -22.44 -3.75
CA SER A 208 -10.10 -22.29 -2.95
C SER A 208 -9.44 -23.68 -2.81
N PRO A 209 -8.15 -23.82 -3.15
CA PRO A 209 -7.50 -25.12 -3.09
C PRO A 209 -7.69 -25.72 -1.69
N LYS A 210 -8.06 -27.00 -1.62
CA LYS A 210 -8.42 -27.70 -0.37
C LYS A 210 -7.29 -27.72 0.68
N GLY A 211 -6.08 -27.33 0.28
CA GLY A 211 -4.89 -27.17 1.12
C GLY A 211 -3.69 -26.81 0.26
N VAL A 212 -2.54 -26.59 0.90
CA VAL A 212 -1.23 -26.42 0.26
C VAL A 212 -0.40 -27.68 0.52
N CYS A 213 0.17 -28.25 -0.53
CA CYS A 213 1.17 -29.32 -0.40
C CYS A 213 2.55 -28.68 -0.30
N LEU A 214 3.35 -29.11 0.67
CA LEU A 214 4.71 -28.60 0.88
C LEU A 214 5.72 -29.70 0.53
N GLU A 215 6.58 -29.43 -0.43
CA GLU A 215 7.73 -30.28 -0.76
C GLU A 215 8.99 -29.64 -0.19
N LYS A 216 9.70 -30.38 0.66
CA LYS A 216 10.96 -29.92 1.23
C LYS A 216 12.08 -30.13 0.22
N ILE A 217 12.68 -29.05 -0.27
CA ILE A 217 13.75 -29.08 -1.27
C ILE A 217 15.15 -28.81 -0.68
N GLY A 218 15.28 -28.58 0.62
CA GLY A 218 16.56 -28.33 1.28
C GLY A 218 16.45 -28.05 2.78
N ASP A 219 17.60 -27.91 3.43
CA ASP A 219 17.74 -27.67 4.88
C ASP A 219 18.44 -26.35 5.24
N GLY A 220 18.84 -25.56 4.23
CA GLY A 220 19.57 -24.32 4.44
C GLY A 220 18.70 -23.21 5.07
N SER A 221 19.37 -22.30 5.79
CA SER A 221 18.76 -21.10 6.37
C SER A 221 19.00 -19.90 5.46
N TYR A 222 17.99 -19.52 4.70
CA TYR A 222 18.03 -18.41 3.75
C TYR A 222 17.04 -17.33 4.16
N LEU A 223 17.46 -16.07 4.03
CA LEU A 223 16.61 -14.91 4.28
C LEU A 223 15.89 -14.47 3.00
N ASN A 224 16.56 -14.45 1.85
CA ASN A 224 15.97 -14.08 0.56
C ASN A 224 16.07 -15.22 -0.47
N MET A 225 15.10 -15.24 -1.37
CA MET A 225 15.13 -15.98 -2.63
C MET A 225 14.68 -15.03 -3.75
N ALA A 226 15.49 -14.86 -4.79
CA ALA A 226 15.16 -14.06 -5.97
C ALA A 226 15.27 -14.92 -7.24
N PRO A 227 14.28 -14.90 -8.14
CA PRO A 227 14.38 -15.66 -9.39
C PRO A 227 15.47 -15.10 -10.30
N HIS A 228 16.11 -15.98 -11.07
CA HIS A 228 17.03 -15.54 -12.10
C HIS A 228 16.26 -14.79 -13.21
N PRO A 229 16.69 -13.58 -13.62
CA PRO A 229 15.95 -12.76 -14.59
C PRO A 229 15.80 -13.32 -16.00
N ASP A 230 16.34 -14.51 -16.29
CA ASP A 230 16.29 -15.15 -17.61
C ASP A 230 15.07 -16.08 -17.77
N GLY A 231 14.22 -16.20 -16.75
CA GLY A 231 13.04 -17.07 -16.76
C GLY A 231 13.36 -18.56 -16.57
N SER A 232 14.61 -18.93 -16.26
CA SER A 232 14.97 -20.30 -15.91
C SER A 232 14.48 -20.68 -14.51
N ASN A 233 14.62 -21.95 -14.15
CA ASN A 233 14.39 -22.46 -12.79
C ASN A 233 15.52 -22.12 -11.81
N ARG A 234 16.40 -21.16 -12.15
CA ARG A 234 17.50 -20.73 -11.29
C ARG A 234 17.04 -19.65 -10.33
N VAL A 235 17.56 -19.68 -9.12
CA VAL A 235 17.27 -18.72 -8.06
C VAL A 235 18.55 -18.30 -7.34
N PHE A 236 18.56 -17.09 -6.82
CA PHE A 236 19.58 -16.58 -5.93
C PHE A 236 19.08 -16.69 -4.49
N LEU A 237 19.78 -17.47 -3.68
CA LEU A 237 19.48 -17.66 -2.27
C LEU A 237 20.48 -16.86 -1.45
N SER A 238 20.02 -15.99 -0.55
CA SER A 238 20.91 -15.22 0.33
C SER A 238 20.69 -15.59 1.79
N ASN A 239 21.76 -15.68 2.57
CA ASN A 239 21.67 -15.75 4.02
C ASN A 239 21.90 -14.38 4.67
N GLN A 240 21.60 -14.28 5.96
CA GLN A 240 21.76 -13.03 6.71
C GLN A 240 23.24 -12.61 6.85
N ALA A 241 24.17 -13.57 6.84
CA ALA A 241 25.60 -13.33 7.01
C ALA A 241 26.28 -12.64 5.81
N GLY A 242 25.63 -12.56 4.65
CA GLY A 242 26.18 -11.87 3.47
C GLY A 242 26.59 -12.76 2.30
N LYS A 243 26.25 -14.05 2.31
CA LYS A 243 26.50 -14.97 1.18
C LYS A 243 25.27 -15.08 0.30
N ILE A 244 25.50 -15.10 -1.00
CA ILE A 244 24.45 -15.33 -2.01
C ILE A 244 24.90 -16.47 -2.91
N TRP A 245 24.07 -17.50 -3.06
CA TRP A 245 24.31 -18.66 -3.93
C TRP A 245 23.36 -18.65 -5.13
N LEU A 246 23.87 -19.09 -6.28
CA LEU A 246 23.03 -19.41 -7.44
C LEU A 246 22.66 -20.89 -7.38
N ALA A 247 21.37 -21.19 -7.33
CA ALA A 247 20.83 -22.54 -7.19
C ALA A 247 19.83 -22.87 -8.29
N ASN A 248 19.71 -24.15 -8.63
CA ASN A 248 18.67 -24.67 -9.49
C ASN A 248 17.55 -25.26 -8.64
N VAL A 249 16.32 -24.81 -8.86
CA VAL A 249 15.12 -25.35 -8.24
C VAL A 249 14.71 -26.63 -8.98
N PRO A 250 14.55 -27.78 -8.29
CA PRO A 250 14.15 -29.03 -8.92
C PRO A 250 12.70 -28.97 -9.45
N GLU A 251 12.37 -29.85 -10.38
CA GLU A 251 10.98 -30.01 -10.82
C GLU A 251 10.09 -30.45 -9.67
N GLN A 252 8.86 -29.93 -9.63
CA GLN A 252 7.88 -30.26 -8.62
C GLN A 252 7.59 -31.77 -8.59
N GLY A 253 7.63 -32.38 -7.42
CA GLY A 253 7.37 -33.80 -7.22
C GLY A 253 8.50 -34.73 -7.65
N SER A 254 9.66 -34.19 -8.06
CA SER A 254 10.83 -35.00 -8.42
C SER A 254 11.50 -35.64 -7.20
N GLY A 255 11.23 -35.17 -5.99
CA GLY A 255 11.91 -35.63 -4.76
C GLY A 255 13.39 -35.23 -4.70
N SER A 256 13.86 -34.39 -5.62
CA SER A 256 15.23 -33.87 -5.64
C SER A 256 15.37 -32.64 -4.74
N THR A 257 16.60 -32.33 -4.34
CA THR A 257 16.92 -31.15 -3.54
C THR A 257 17.44 -30.00 -4.41
N LEU A 258 17.50 -28.80 -3.84
CA LEU A 258 18.20 -27.65 -4.41
C LEU A 258 19.63 -28.04 -4.80
N GLN A 259 20.03 -27.67 -6.00
CA GLN A 259 21.38 -27.92 -6.52
C GLN A 259 22.15 -26.61 -6.61
N PHE A 260 23.20 -26.46 -5.81
CA PHE A 260 24.11 -25.33 -5.84
C PHE A 260 25.46 -25.73 -5.26
N ASP A 261 26.50 -24.96 -5.56
CA ASP A 261 27.82 -25.12 -4.98
C ASP A 261 27.91 -24.31 -3.68
N GLU A 262 27.82 -24.99 -2.54
CA GLU A 262 27.87 -24.34 -1.22
C GLU A 262 29.21 -23.66 -0.94
N ALA A 263 30.31 -24.24 -1.45
CA ALA A 263 31.67 -23.74 -1.24
C ALA A 263 31.98 -22.49 -2.09
N ASN A 264 31.31 -22.36 -3.25
CA ASN A 264 31.51 -21.25 -4.19
C ASN A 264 30.22 -20.43 -4.34
N PRO A 265 29.95 -19.49 -3.42
CA PRO A 265 28.81 -18.59 -3.57
C PRO A 265 28.93 -17.73 -4.84
N PHE A 266 27.79 -17.29 -5.36
CA PHE A 266 27.73 -16.31 -6.45
C PHE A 266 28.46 -15.02 -6.05
N ILE A 267 28.25 -14.56 -4.80
CA ILE A 267 29.01 -13.46 -4.21
C ILE A 267 29.09 -13.66 -2.69
N ASP A 268 30.25 -13.33 -2.13
CA ASP A 268 30.50 -13.36 -0.68
C ASP A 268 30.76 -11.95 -0.18
N LEU A 269 29.85 -11.42 0.65
CA LEU A 269 29.90 -10.09 1.22
C LEU A 269 30.10 -10.13 2.75
N THR A 270 30.54 -11.26 3.32
CA THR A 270 30.68 -11.39 4.79
C THR A 270 31.59 -10.36 5.42
N ASP A 271 32.56 -9.81 4.67
CA ASP A 271 33.50 -8.80 5.17
C ASP A 271 32.87 -7.39 5.22
N GLU A 272 31.82 -7.16 4.44
CA GLU A 272 31.09 -5.87 4.38
C GLU A 272 29.85 -5.87 5.28
N VAL A 273 29.25 -7.04 5.50
CA VAL A 273 27.97 -7.21 6.18
C VAL A 273 28.17 -7.37 7.69
N HIS A 274 27.52 -6.49 8.45
CA HIS A 274 27.38 -6.64 9.89
C HIS A 274 26.21 -7.57 10.23
N LEU A 275 26.52 -8.76 10.75
CA LEU A 275 25.54 -9.75 11.16
C LEU A 275 25.12 -9.57 12.63
N ASP A 276 23.81 -9.46 12.86
CA ASP A 276 23.19 -9.47 14.19
C ASP A 276 21.71 -9.93 14.05
N SER A 277 20.96 -9.95 15.15
CA SER A 277 19.55 -10.34 15.20
C SER A 277 18.65 -9.67 14.15
N GLU A 278 18.72 -8.35 13.99
CA GLU A 278 17.97 -7.58 12.98
C GLU A 278 18.86 -6.96 11.88
N PHE A 279 20.14 -7.36 11.84
CA PHE A 279 21.11 -6.85 10.87
C PHE A 279 21.70 -7.96 10.01
N GLY A 280 22.18 -7.59 8.83
CA GLY A 280 22.80 -8.51 7.89
C GLY A 280 22.49 -8.11 6.45
N LEU A 281 22.51 -9.08 5.54
CA LEU A 281 22.04 -8.91 4.17
C LEU A 281 20.51 -9.02 4.12
N MET A 282 19.83 -7.90 3.97
CA MET A 282 18.38 -7.78 4.09
C MET A 282 17.63 -7.97 2.77
N GLY A 283 18.26 -7.64 1.63
CA GLY A 283 17.59 -7.76 0.32
C GLY A 283 18.56 -7.91 -0.84
N ILE A 284 18.05 -8.51 -1.92
CA ILE A 284 18.71 -8.59 -3.22
C ILE A 284 17.67 -8.29 -4.30
N ALA A 285 18.05 -7.49 -5.29
CA ALA A 285 17.22 -7.19 -6.46
C ALA A 285 18.08 -7.11 -7.73
N PHE A 286 17.58 -7.66 -8.82
CA PHE A 286 18.24 -7.61 -10.12
C PHE A 286 17.67 -6.46 -10.95
N HIS A 287 18.54 -5.75 -11.65
CA HIS A 287 18.09 -4.72 -12.58
C HIS A 287 17.08 -5.32 -13.59
N PRO A 288 16.01 -4.61 -14.00
CA PRO A 288 15.08 -5.09 -15.03
C PRO A 288 15.75 -5.45 -16.38
N LYS A 289 17.01 -5.02 -16.58
CA LYS A 289 17.85 -5.28 -17.75
C LYS A 289 19.08 -6.14 -17.40
N PHE A 290 19.02 -6.92 -16.32
CA PHE A 290 20.15 -7.71 -15.83
C PHE A 290 20.79 -8.58 -16.92
N ALA A 291 19.99 -9.23 -17.77
CA ALA A 291 20.49 -10.07 -18.86
C ALA A 291 21.39 -9.33 -19.87
N THR A 292 21.31 -8.00 -19.94
CA THR A 292 22.15 -7.18 -20.84
C THR A 292 23.21 -6.37 -20.11
N ASN A 293 22.97 -5.94 -18.86
CA ASN A 293 23.87 -5.05 -18.13
C ASN A 293 24.59 -5.70 -16.93
N GLY A 294 24.16 -6.88 -16.47
CA GLY A 294 24.75 -7.59 -15.34
C GLY A 294 24.62 -6.89 -13.97
N ARG A 295 23.80 -5.83 -13.88
CA ARG A 295 23.65 -5.02 -12.66
C ARG A 295 22.69 -5.66 -11.68
N PHE A 296 23.12 -5.79 -10.44
CA PHE A 296 22.27 -6.22 -9.34
C PHE A 296 22.61 -5.43 -8.08
N PHE A 297 21.68 -5.43 -7.14
CA PHE A 297 21.70 -4.57 -5.97
C PHE A 297 21.52 -5.42 -4.73
N VAL A 298 22.26 -5.07 -3.68
CA VAL A 298 22.17 -5.74 -2.38
C VAL A 298 21.93 -4.67 -1.32
N SER A 299 20.97 -4.94 -0.45
CA SER A 299 20.68 -4.14 0.73
C SER A 299 21.20 -4.87 1.96
N TYR A 300 22.02 -4.19 2.75
CA TYR A 300 22.64 -4.78 3.93
C TYR A 300 22.94 -3.75 5.01
N ASN A 301 23.26 -4.24 6.21
CA ASN A 301 23.76 -3.42 7.30
C ASN A 301 25.27 -3.57 7.45
N CYS A 302 25.94 -2.50 7.82
CA CYS A 302 27.37 -2.51 8.12
C CYS A 302 27.66 -1.67 9.37
N ASP A 303 28.86 -1.86 9.94
CA ASP A 303 29.32 -1.17 11.15
C ASP A 303 30.43 -0.18 10.81
N ARG A 304 30.17 1.13 11.02
CA ARG A 304 31.15 2.19 10.74
C ARG A 304 32.45 2.06 11.56
N THR A 305 32.41 1.35 12.68
CA THR A 305 33.58 1.14 13.54
C THR A 305 34.50 0.05 12.99
N GLN A 306 33.97 -0.84 12.15
CA GLN A 306 34.71 -1.92 11.50
C GLN A 306 35.22 -1.48 10.12
N SER A 307 34.42 -0.70 9.40
CA SER A 307 34.80 -0.18 8.08
C SER A 307 34.50 1.32 7.95
N PRO A 308 35.52 2.18 7.72
CA PRO A 308 35.30 3.61 7.49
C PRO A 308 34.48 3.92 6.22
N SER A 309 34.44 3.00 5.25
CA SER A 309 33.61 3.14 4.05
C SER A 309 32.11 2.94 4.35
N CYS A 310 31.78 2.35 5.50
CA CYS A 310 30.43 2.22 6.05
C CYS A 310 30.04 3.49 6.83
N ALA A 311 30.04 4.64 6.16
CA ALA A 311 29.67 5.91 6.79
C ALA A 311 28.67 6.66 5.92
N GLY A 312 27.51 6.96 6.49
CA GLY A 312 26.51 7.83 5.90
C GLY A 312 26.07 8.92 6.88
N ARG A 313 25.21 9.80 6.37
CA ARG A 313 24.51 10.77 7.21
C ARG A 313 23.68 10.04 8.27
N CYS A 314 23.68 10.53 9.50
CA CYS A 314 22.84 9.99 10.57
C CYS A 314 21.37 10.34 10.33
N SER A 315 20.46 9.38 10.39
CA SER A 315 19.00 9.62 10.27
C SER A 315 18.45 10.48 11.39
N CYS A 316 18.96 10.32 12.62
CA CYS A 316 18.71 11.24 13.73
C CYS A 316 19.63 12.46 13.60
N ASN A 317 19.09 13.56 13.09
CA ASN A 317 19.82 14.82 12.94
C ASN A 317 18.89 16.03 13.13
N SER A 318 19.48 17.23 13.10
CA SER A 318 18.78 18.49 13.31
C SER A 318 17.59 18.72 12.38
N ASP A 319 17.64 18.19 11.15
CA ASP A 319 16.59 18.41 10.15
C ASP A 319 15.29 17.68 10.51
N VAL A 320 15.40 16.64 11.34
CA VAL A 320 14.27 15.85 11.87
C VAL A 320 14.06 16.09 13.37
N GLU A 321 14.61 17.19 13.92
CA GLU A 321 14.51 17.55 15.34
C GLU A 321 15.04 16.48 16.29
N CYS A 322 16.02 15.71 15.84
CA CYS A 322 16.65 14.64 16.60
C CYS A 322 18.14 14.95 16.84
N ASP A 323 18.55 14.91 18.10
CA ASP A 323 19.94 15.15 18.50
C ASP A 323 20.59 13.82 18.89
N PRO A 324 21.50 13.26 18.06
CA PRO A 324 22.10 11.95 18.33
C PRO A 324 22.91 11.93 19.63
N SER A 325 23.39 13.08 20.13
CA SER A 325 24.11 13.13 21.42
C SER A 325 23.18 12.94 22.63
N LYS A 326 21.89 13.18 22.44
CA LYS A 326 20.84 12.96 23.46
C LYS A 326 20.27 11.55 23.40
N LEU A 327 20.55 10.81 22.34
CA LEU A 327 20.21 9.39 22.28
C LEU A 327 21.25 8.62 23.12
N GLY A 328 20.77 7.91 24.14
CA GLY A 328 21.60 6.94 24.85
C GLY A 328 22.02 5.77 23.95
N THR A 329 22.85 4.87 24.46
CA THR A 329 23.23 3.68 23.69
C THR A 329 22.08 2.68 23.59
N ASP A 330 22.06 1.93 22.49
CA ASP A 330 21.12 0.82 22.28
C ASP A 330 21.88 -0.50 22.30
N ASN A 331 21.70 -1.27 23.38
CA ASN A 331 22.50 -2.47 23.66
C ASN A 331 24.02 -2.21 23.53
N GLY A 332 24.49 -1.07 24.03
CA GLY A 332 25.90 -0.67 24.00
C GLY A 332 26.37 0.03 22.72
N ALA A 333 25.56 0.07 21.66
CA ALA A 333 25.91 0.77 20.42
C ALA A 333 25.53 2.26 20.51
N PRO A 334 26.46 3.20 20.24
CA PRO A 334 26.10 4.60 20.04
C PRO A 334 25.19 4.80 18.81
N PRO A 335 24.36 5.86 18.80
CA PRO A 335 23.51 6.21 17.68
C PRO A 335 24.30 6.36 16.38
N CYS A 336 23.73 5.89 15.28
CA CYS A 336 24.31 5.94 13.94
C CYS A 336 25.68 5.29 13.81
N GLN A 337 25.99 4.30 14.67
CA GLN A 337 27.08 3.36 14.45
C GLN A 337 26.80 2.50 13.22
N TYR A 338 25.67 1.81 13.23
CA TYR A 338 25.27 0.94 12.14
C TYR A 338 24.61 1.73 11.02
N GLN A 339 24.86 1.32 9.79
CA GLN A 339 24.26 1.91 8.60
C GLN A 339 23.33 0.90 7.94
N VAL A 340 22.31 1.38 7.25
CA VAL A 340 21.66 0.65 6.15
C VAL A 340 22.28 1.12 4.85
N VAL A 341 22.65 0.15 4.01
CA VAL A 341 23.34 0.36 2.74
C VAL A 341 22.58 -0.33 1.62
N VAL A 342 22.46 0.35 0.49
CA VAL A 342 22.11 -0.28 -0.79
C VAL A 342 23.25 -0.05 -1.76
N SER A 343 23.81 -1.13 -2.28
CA SER A 343 24.98 -1.10 -3.15
C SER A 343 24.73 -1.83 -4.45
N GLU A 344 25.28 -1.27 -5.53
CA GLU A 344 25.32 -1.87 -6.85
C GLU A 344 26.56 -2.76 -6.99
N TYR A 345 26.34 -3.95 -7.52
CA TYR A 345 27.36 -4.91 -7.90
C TYR A 345 27.17 -5.34 -9.35
N SER A 346 28.22 -5.91 -9.93
CA SER A 346 28.21 -6.39 -11.31
C SER A 346 28.58 -7.87 -11.36
N ALA A 347 27.79 -8.63 -12.13
CA ALA A 347 28.11 -10.01 -12.44
C ALA A 347 29.44 -10.08 -13.20
N LYS A 348 30.31 -11.04 -12.87
CA LYS A 348 31.66 -11.16 -13.45
C LYS A 348 31.56 -11.58 -14.92
N ALA A 349 31.53 -10.60 -15.82
CA ALA A 349 31.42 -10.84 -17.26
C ALA A 349 32.79 -11.03 -17.92
N SER A 350 33.28 -12.27 -17.96
CA SER A 350 34.25 -12.68 -19.00
C SER A 350 33.55 -13.22 -20.25
N SER A 351 32.26 -13.52 -20.17
CA SER A 351 31.40 -14.07 -21.23
C SER A 351 30.53 -12.97 -21.86
N SER A 352 30.25 -13.10 -23.16
CA SER A 352 29.25 -12.30 -23.87
C SER A 352 27.81 -12.58 -23.42
N ASN A 353 27.59 -13.67 -22.68
CA ASN A 353 26.30 -14.04 -22.10
C ASN A 353 26.32 -13.81 -20.58
N ILE A 354 25.65 -12.75 -20.12
CA ILE A 354 25.53 -12.39 -18.70
C ILE A 354 24.70 -13.41 -17.92
N SER A 355 23.64 -13.95 -18.53
CA SER A 355 22.78 -14.93 -17.86
C SER A 355 23.51 -16.25 -17.53
N ALA A 356 24.63 -16.55 -18.20
CA ALA A 356 25.43 -17.73 -17.91
C ALA A 356 26.43 -17.56 -16.75
N VAL A 357 26.56 -16.35 -16.20
CA VAL A 357 27.53 -16.04 -15.17
C VAL A 357 27.13 -16.70 -13.84
N THR A 358 28.09 -17.38 -13.21
CA THR A 358 27.90 -18.10 -11.94
C THR A 358 28.61 -17.44 -10.75
N SER A 359 29.30 -16.32 -10.95
CA SER A 359 29.97 -15.55 -9.89
C SER A 359 29.99 -14.04 -10.16
N ALA A 360 30.08 -13.23 -9.12
CA ALA A 360 30.18 -11.78 -9.18
C ALA A 360 31.37 -11.26 -8.36
N ASN A 361 31.80 -10.03 -8.66
CA ASN A 361 32.87 -9.38 -7.92
C ASN A 361 32.30 -8.79 -6.61
N PRO A 362 32.88 -9.08 -5.43
CA PRO A 362 32.47 -8.46 -4.16
C PRO A 362 32.84 -6.97 -4.05
N SER A 363 33.57 -6.42 -5.02
CA SER A 363 33.86 -4.99 -5.07
C SER A 363 32.60 -4.22 -5.42
N GLU A 364 32.19 -3.30 -4.54
CA GLU A 364 31.12 -2.37 -4.79
C GLU A 364 31.39 -1.52 -6.05
N VAL A 365 30.43 -1.50 -6.97
CA VAL A 365 30.48 -0.65 -8.16
C VAL A 365 30.03 0.77 -7.82
N ARG A 366 28.95 0.88 -7.03
CA ARG A 366 28.34 2.16 -6.68
C ARG A 366 27.52 2.06 -5.40
N ARG A 367 27.71 3.03 -4.50
CA ARG A 367 26.86 3.23 -3.33
C ARG A 367 25.57 3.93 -3.74
N ILE A 368 24.45 3.20 -3.77
CA ILE A 368 23.15 3.78 -4.09
C ILE A 368 22.61 4.53 -2.89
N PHE A 369 22.60 3.93 -1.70
CA PHE A 369 22.02 4.55 -0.51
C PHE A 369 22.87 4.24 0.72
N THR A 370 23.06 5.20 1.61
CA THR A 370 23.64 4.97 2.94
C THR A 370 23.02 5.89 3.98
N MET A 371 22.50 5.30 5.06
CA MET A 371 21.92 6.05 6.16
C MET A 371 22.29 5.43 7.51
N GLY A 372 22.75 6.27 8.43
CA GLY A 372 23.05 5.85 9.80
C GLY A 372 21.79 5.67 10.61
N LEU A 373 21.72 4.57 11.37
CA LEU A 373 20.52 4.15 12.08
C LEU A 373 20.55 4.61 13.54
N PRO A 374 19.44 5.15 14.09
CA PRO A 374 19.46 5.74 15.43
C PRO A 374 19.49 4.66 16.53
N TYR A 375 18.94 3.48 16.23
CA TYR A 375 18.86 2.31 17.11
C TYR A 375 19.18 1.04 16.30
N ARG A 376 19.05 -0.14 16.93
CA ARG A 376 19.43 -1.44 16.34
C ARG A 376 18.27 -2.29 15.82
N ALA A 377 17.06 -1.76 15.79
CA ALA A 377 15.86 -2.52 15.44
C ALA A 377 14.89 -1.71 14.54
N HIS A 378 14.02 -2.43 13.85
CA HIS A 378 12.98 -1.93 12.95
C HIS A 378 13.50 -1.11 11.77
N HIS A 379 14.37 -1.70 10.96
CA HIS A 379 14.91 -1.03 9.78
C HIS A 379 14.37 -1.59 8.47
N GLY A 380 13.82 -2.81 8.46
CA GLY A 380 13.45 -3.48 7.21
C GLY A 380 14.68 -3.72 6.35
N GLY A 381 14.69 -3.19 5.12
CA GLY A 381 15.81 -3.30 4.20
C GLY A 381 15.55 -4.19 2.99
N GLN A 382 14.32 -4.65 2.77
CA GLN A 382 13.97 -5.26 1.48
C GLN A 382 14.14 -4.23 0.36
N ILE A 383 14.66 -4.69 -0.77
CA ILE A 383 14.67 -3.97 -2.03
C ILE A 383 13.99 -4.78 -3.13
N LEU A 384 13.34 -4.09 -4.06
CA LEU A 384 12.76 -4.70 -5.27
C LEU A 384 12.53 -3.63 -6.35
N PHE A 385 12.40 -4.05 -7.60
CA PHE A 385 12.08 -3.15 -8.71
C PHE A 385 10.58 -3.11 -8.96
N GLY A 386 10.05 -1.92 -9.25
CA GLY A 386 8.69 -1.77 -9.73
C GLY A 386 8.55 -2.38 -11.13
N PRO A 387 7.63 -3.33 -11.35
CA PRO A 387 7.52 -4.04 -12.64
C PRO A 387 7.02 -3.13 -13.76
N ALA A 388 6.29 -2.06 -13.44
CA ALA A 388 5.75 -1.12 -14.42
C ALA A 388 6.67 0.08 -14.69
N ASP A 389 7.32 0.62 -13.66
CA ASP A 389 8.12 1.85 -13.75
C ASP A 389 9.64 1.60 -13.80
N GLY A 390 10.10 0.42 -13.37
CA GLY A 390 11.52 0.06 -13.37
C GLY A 390 12.36 0.75 -12.31
N TYR A 391 11.75 1.46 -11.35
CA TYR A 391 12.45 2.12 -10.26
C TYR A 391 12.77 1.16 -9.11
N LEU A 392 13.79 1.51 -8.32
CA LEU A 392 14.18 0.74 -7.15
C LEU A 392 13.38 1.20 -5.92
N TYR A 393 12.72 0.25 -5.26
CA TYR A 393 11.99 0.46 -4.02
C TYR A 393 12.82 -0.06 -2.84
N LEU A 394 12.88 0.71 -1.74
CA LEU A 394 13.53 0.35 -0.49
C LEU A 394 12.55 0.50 0.68
N MET A 395 12.42 -0.56 1.47
CA MET A 395 11.50 -0.65 2.61
C MET A 395 12.26 -0.24 3.86
N MET A 396 11.83 0.85 4.50
CA MET A 396 12.50 1.42 5.66
C MET A 396 11.56 1.50 6.87
N GLY A 397 11.94 0.85 7.98
CA GLY A 397 11.21 0.94 9.24
C GLY A 397 11.47 2.25 10.00
N ASP A 398 10.72 2.47 11.08
CA ASP A 398 10.73 3.69 11.91
C ASP A 398 12.05 3.90 12.67
N GLY A 399 12.95 2.93 12.61
CA GLY A 399 14.24 3.01 13.24
C GLY A 399 14.25 2.56 14.68
N GLY A 400 13.14 2.09 15.25
CA GLY A 400 13.12 1.36 16.52
C GLY A 400 12.48 2.08 17.70
N LYS A 401 12.69 1.49 18.87
CA LYS A 401 12.14 1.90 20.18
C LYS A 401 10.61 1.84 20.28
N LYS A 402 10.14 2.03 21.51
CA LYS A 402 8.73 1.94 21.84
C LYS A 402 8.03 3.27 21.56
N GLY A 403 6.96 3.22 20.77
CA GLY A 403 6.10 4.36 20.45
C GLY A 403 6.67 5.36 19.47
N ASP A 404 7.73 5.02 18.70
CA ASP A 404 8.40 5.94 17.77
C ASP A 404 8.68 7.32 18.42
N PRO A 405 9.63 7.40 19.38
CA PRO A 405 9.76 8.56 20.27
C PRO A 405 10.07 9.88 19.57
N PHE A 406 10.61 9.83 18.35
CA PHE A 406 10.90 11.00 17.51
C PHE A 406 9.91 11.15 16.35
N ASN A 407 8.84 10.35 16.37
CA ASN A 407 7.78 10.35 15.36
C ASN A 407 8.34 10.22 13.93
N PHE A 408 9.42 9.45 13.76
CA PHE A 408 10.13 9.32 12.50
C PHE A 408 9.23 8.85 11.36
N SER A 409 8.32 7.92 11.66
CA SER A 409 7.38 7.35 10.69
C SER A 409 6.48 8.41 10.06
N GLN A 410 6.00 9.39 10.84
CA GLN A 410 5.20 10.51 10.38
C GLN A 410 6.02 11.76 10.04
N ASN A 411 7.28 11.83 10.49
CA ASN A 411 8.16 12.95 10.21
C ASN A 411 8.49 12.96 8.72
N LYS A 412 8.01 14.01 8.06
CA LYS A 412 8.12 14.28 6.63
C LYS A 412 9.57 14.46 6.15
N LYS A 413 10.44 14.95 7.03
CA LYS A 413 11.88 15.18 6.76
C LYS A 413 12.74 13.93 7.01
N SER A 414 12.15 12.87 7.58
CA SER A 414 12.83 11.60 7.86
C SER A 414 12.57 10.59 6.75
N LEU A 415 13.60 9.80 6.40
CA LEU A 415 13.46 8.61 5.55
C LEU A 415 13.16 7.33 6.34
N LEU A 416 13.11 7.39 7.67
CA LEU A 416 12.66 6.28 8.50
C LEU A 416 11.12 6.17 8.47
N GLY A 417 10.63 4.93 8.51
CA GLY A 417 9.21 4.57 8.46
C GLY A 417 8.56 4.88 7.10
N LYS A 418 9.31 4.66 6.02
CA LYS A 418 8.95 5.00 4.65
C LYS A 418 9.12 3.80 3.70
N ILE A 419 8.35 3.80 2.61
CA ILE A 419 8.75 3.16 1.37
C ILE A 419 9.41 4.23 0.51
N ILE A 420 10.64 3.98 0.11
CA ILE A 420 11.49 4.89 -0.65
C ILE A 420 11.53 4.42 -2.11
N ARG A 421 11.38 5.34 -3.09
CA ARG A 421 11.46 5.03 -4.53
C ARG A 421 12.52 5.87 -5.21
N LEU A 422 13.50 5.22 -5.84
CA LEU A 422 14.72 5.80 -6.38
C LEU A 422 14.89 5.50 -7.87
N ASP A 423 15.38 6.47 -8.63
CA ASP A 423 15.88 6.28 -9.99
C ASP A 423 17.37 5.99 -9.95
N ILE A 424 17.75 4.79 -10.37
CA ILE A 424 19.13 4.29 -10.33
C ILE A 424 19.74 4.16 -11.73
N ASP A 425 19.01 4.54 -12.78
CA ASP A 425 19.50 4.51 -14.17
C ASP A 425 20.14 5.85 -14.57
N ASP A 426 19.72 6.95 -13.94
CA ASP A 426 20.36 8.25 -14.09
C ASP A 426 21.63 8.33 -13.22
N VAL A 427 22.78 8.03 -13.83
CA VAL A 427 24.09 8.08 -13.16
C VAL A 427 24.55 9.53 -13.06
N GLN A 428 24.39 10.11 -11.87
CA GLN A 428 24.87 11.48 -11.62
C GLN A 428 26.38 11.53 -11.39
N SER A 429 27.00 12.62 -11.85
CA SER A 429 28.42 12.91 -11.54
C SER A 429 28.59 13.29 -10.07
N GLN A 430 29.77 13.04 -9.49
CA GLN A 430 30.05 13.36 -8.08
C GLN A 430 29.79 14.82 -7.71
N ASN A 431 30.02 15.75 -8.66
CA ASN A 431 29.76 17.18 -8.48
C ASN A 431 28.25 17.51 -8.44
N GLN A 432 27.41 16.75 -9.15
CA GLN A 432 25.96 16.89 -9.07
C GLN A 432 25.44 16.32 -7.75
N ILE A 433 25.99 15.19 -7.30
CA ILE A 433 25.64 14.56 -6.03
C ILE A 433 26.03 15.47 -4.86
N SER A 434 27.23 16.06 -4.84
CA SER A 434 27.66 16.96 -3.76
C SER A 434 26.82 18.23 -3.66
N ASN A 435 26.18 18.63 -4.76
CA ASN A 435 25.29 19.78 -4.81
C ASN A 435 23.84 19.44 -4.42
N GLN A 436 23.50 18.15 -4.32
CA GLN A 436 22.18 17.67 -3.90
C GLN A 436 22.28 17.09 -2.48
N SER A 437 21.28 17.35 -1.63
CA SER A 437 21.26 16.80 -0.25
C SER A 437 20.74 15.36 -0.21
N LEU A 438 21.22 14.50 -1.12
CA LEU A 438 20.79 13.10 -1.22
C LEU A 438 21.57 12.19 -0.29
N TRP A 439 21.05 10.98 -0.08
CA TRP A 439 21.61 9.96 0.80
C TRP A 439 22.54 8.96 0.06
N GLY A 440 22.80 9.19 -1.22
CA GLY A 440 23.71 8.38 -2.04
C GLY A 440 23.62 8.74 -3.54
N ASN A 441 24.07 7.83 -4.41
CA ASN A 441 24.12 8.05 -5.86
C ASN A 441 22.86 7.49 -6.56
N TYR A 442 21.83 8.33 -6.65
CA TYR A 442 20.59 8.11 -7.38
C TYR A 442 19.98 9.45 -7.80
N SER A 443 18.95 9.38 -8.64
CA SER A 443 18.05 10.49 -8.95
C SER A 443 16.68 10.25 -8.32
N ILE A 444 15.90 11.34 -8.19
CA ILE A 444 14.52 11.27 -7.72
C ILE A 444 13.60 11.08 -8.93
N PRO A 445 12.75 10.03 -8.95
CA PRO A 445 11.69 9.91 -9.94
C PRO A 445 10.80 11.16 -9.97
N LYS A 446 10.63 11.77 -11.14
CA LYS A 446 9.89 13.05 -11.28
C LYS A 446 8.43 12.95 -10.85
N ASP A 447 7.87 11.75 -10.90
CA ASP A 447 6.51 11.39 -10.54
C ASP A 447 6.41 10.88 -9.08
N ASN A 448 7.46 10.98 -8.26
CA ASN A 448 7.33 10.72 -6.83
C ASN A 448 6.25 11.64 -6.22
N PRO A 449 5.39 11.11 -5.33
CA PRO A 449 4.17 11.80 -4.89
C PRO A 449 4.44 13.12 -4.15
N PHE A 450 5.66 13.27 -3.59
CA PHE A 450 6.02 14.38 -2.72
C PHE A 450 7.17 15.27 -3.25
N VAL A 451 7.57 15.13 -4.52
CA VAL A 451 8.67 15.94 -5.12
C VAL A 451 8.43 17.45 -5.03
N GLN A 452 7.16 17.86 -5.03
CA GLN A 452 6.76 19.28 -4.97
C GLN A 452 6.50 19.78 -3.53
N ASP A 453 6.51 18.90 -2.53
CA ASP A 453 6.32 19.27 -1.13
C ASP A 453 7.70 19.49 -0.49
N SER A 454 8.10 20.75 -0.33
CA SER A 454 9.39 21.12 0.25
C SER A 454 9.57 20.67 1.69
N ASP A 455 8.49 20.30 2.39
CA ASP A 455 8.55 19.80 3.76
C ASP A 455 8.76 18.29 3.82
N LEU A 456 8.61 17.55 2.70
CA LEU A 456 8.87 16.12 2.60
C LEU A 456 10.17 15.80 1.90
N GLN A 457 10.78 14.68 2.30
CA GLN A 457 11.88 14.11 1.54
C GLN A 457 11.39 13.60 0.17
N PRO A 458 12.03 14.04 -0.92
CA PRO A 458 11.59 13.75 -2.28
C PRO A 458 11.68 12.25 -2.66
N GLU A 459 12.48 11.46 -1.94
CA GLU A 459 12.59 10.01 -2.07
C GLU A 459 11.33 9.26 -1.60
N THR A 460 10.53 9.89 -0.74
CA THR A 460 9.40 9.23 -0.10
C THR A 460 8.35 8.86 -1.15
N TRP A 461 8.05 7.57 -1.24
CA TRP A 461 6.91 7.06 -2.00
C TRP A 461 5.71 6.84 -1.10
N ALA A 462 5.90 6.22 0.07
CA ALA A 462 4.87 6.08 1.09
C ALA A 462 5.43 6.28 2.50
N LEU A 463 4.60 6.71 3.46
CA LEU A 463 5.00 6.93 4.85
C LEU A 463 4.07 6.24 5.87
N GLY A 464 4.55 6.16 7.13
CA GLY A 464 3.78 5.67 8.27
C GLY A 464 4.07 4.22 8.66
N PHE A 465 5.18 3.66 8.18
CA PHE A 465 5.56 2.28 8.45
C PHE A 465 6.34 2.15 9.76
N ARG A 466 6.12 1.04 10.45
CA ARG A 466 6.88 0.70 11.66
C ARG A 466 8.08 -0.18 11.33
N ASN A 467 7.86 -1.34 10.74
CA ASN A 467 8.89 -2.30 10.35
C ASN A 467 8.40 -3.13 9.15
N PRO A 468 8.38 -2.53 7.93
CA PRO A 468 7.92 -3.19 6.73
C PRO A 468 8.93 -4.29 6.33
N TRP A 469 8.52 -5.54 6.48
CA TRP A 469 9.44 -6.69 6.36
C TRP A 469 9.46 -7.27 4.95
N ARG A 470 8.29 -7.70 4.45
CA ARG A 470 8.13 -8.28 3.11
C ARG A 470 6.98 -7.66 2.37
N CYS A 471 7.30 -7.25 1.16
CA CYS A 471 6.43 -6.53 0.27
C CYS A 471 6.60 -7.05 -1.16
N SER A 472 5.57 -6.86 -1.98
CA SER A 472 5.52 -7.34 -3.35
C SER A 472 4.53 -6.53 -4.18
N PHE A 473 4.76 -6.47 -5.48
CA PHE A 473 3.78 -6.01 -6.45
C PHE A 473 2.89 -7.17 -6.90
N ASP A 474 1.62 -6.88 -7.16
CA ASP A 474 0.73 -7.84 -7.80
C ASP A 474 1.22 -8.15 -9.23
N SER A 475 1.32 -9.43 -9.58
CA SER A 475 1.76 -9.84 -10.91
C SER A 475 0.72 -9.59 -12.00
N GLU A 476 -0.58 -9.66 -11.67
CA GLU A 476 -1.67 -9.36 -12.60
C GLU A 476 -1.96 -7.86 -12.65
N ARG A 477 -1.71 -7.15 -11.55
CA ARG A 477 -1.98 -5.72 -11.41
C ARG A 477 -0.74 -4.98 -10.94
N SER A 478 0.21 -4.77 -11.84
CA SER A 478 1.52 -4.18 -11.55
C SER A 478 1.53 -2.83 -10.79
N SER A 479 0.39 -2.14 -10.67
CA SER A 479 0.19 -0.92 -9.88
C SER A 479 -0.21 -1.16 -8.41
N TYR A 480 -0.51 -2.40 -8.03
CA TYR A 480 -0.88 -2.79 -6.67
C TYR A 480 0.35 -3.23 -5.91
N PHE A 481 0.57 -2.60 -4.75
CA PHE A 481 1.69 -2.89 -3.88
C PHE A 481 1.20 -3.33 -2.50
N TYR A 482 1.79 -4.43 -2.03
CA TYR A 482 1.48 -5.04 -0.74
C TYR A 482 2.70 -5.01 0.14
N CYS A 483 2.53 -4.64 1.42
CA CYS A 483 3.54 -4.78 2.45
C CYS A 483 2.96 -5.40 3.70
N ALA A 484 3.68 -6.37 4.28
CA ALA A 484 3.48 -6.79 5.65
C ALA A 484 4.30 -5.89 6.60
N ASP A 485 3.62 -5.27 7.56
CA ASP A 485 4.23 -4.44 8.60
C ASP A 485 4.14 -5.12 9.98
N VAL A 486 5.23 -5.09 10.75
CA VAL A 486 5.25 -5.65 12.11
C VAL A 486 4.85 -4.55 13.08
N GLY A 487 3.69 -4.70 13.72
CA GLY A 487 3.20 -3.73 14.69
C GLY A 487 3.81 -3.84 16.09
N GLN A 488 3.43 -2.90 16.96
CA GLN A 488 3.83 -2.90 18.36
C GLN A 488 2.80 -3.62 19.25
N VAL A 489 3.26 -4.53 20.10
CA VAL A 489 2.41 -5.17 21.12
C VAL A 489 2.16 -4.22 22.29
N TYR A 490 0.89 -4.08 22.67
CA TYR A 490 0.49 -3.73 24.03
C TYR A 490 -0.43 -4.84 24.59
N LEU A 491 0.02 -5.44 25.72
CA LEU A 491 -0.64 -6.44 26.59
C LEU A 491 -0.52 -7.94 26.22
N ARG A 492 -0.27 -8.74 27.28
CA ARG A 492 0.02 -10.20 27.32
C ARG A 492 -0.73 -11.03 26.26
N GLY A 493 -0.03 -11.42 25.19
CA GLY A 493 -0.47 -12.36 24.15
C GLY A 493 0.57 -12.48 23.04
N PRO A 494 0.52 -13.54 22.20
CA PRO A 494 1.54 -13.78 21.16
C PRO A 494 1.53 -12.71 20.06
N ILE A 495 2.67 -12.62 19.36
CA ILE A 495 3.01 -11.66 18.29
C ILE A 495 1.82 -11.50 17.31
N ARG A 496 1.32 -10.27 17.15
CA ARG A 496 0.40 -9.91 16.07
C ARG A 496 1.21 -9.26 14.94
N ILE A 497 1.11 -9.82 13.74
CA ILE A 497 1.41 -9.09 12.50
C ILE A 497 0.30 -8.05 12.39
N SER A 498 0.66 -6.77 12.52
CA SER A 498 -0.31 -5.68 12.49
C SER A 498 -0.20 -5.03 11.13
N ASN A 499 -1.12 -5.42 10.25
CA ASN A 499 -1.41 -4.81 8.96
C ASN A 499 -0.67 -5.41 7.75
N VAL A 500 -1.49 -5.90 6.81
CA VAL A 500 -1.16 -5.91 5.39
C VAL A 500 -1.86 -4.67 4.84
N ASP A 501 -1.10 -3.61 4.62
CA ASP A 501 -1.66 -2.36 4.08
C ASP A 501 -1.70 -2.43 2.55
N TRP A 502 -2.84 -1.98 2.01
CA TRP A 502 -3.08 -1.88 0.57
C TRP A 502 -2.60 -0.53 0.10
N LEU A 503 -1.42 -0.48 -0.52
CA LEU A 503 -0.96 0.73 -1.18
C LEU A 503 -1.35 0.67 -2.65
N ARG A 504 -2.54 1.20 -2.94
CA ARG A 504 -2.97 1.53 -4.29
C ARG A 504 -2.76 3.03 -4.47
N ASP A 505 -1.59 3.39 -5.00
CA ASP A 505 -1.17 4.76 -5.30
C ASP A 505 -1.01 5.74 -4.11
N PRO A 506 0.22 6.20 -3.79
CA PRO A 506 0.44 7.07 -2.64
C PRO A 506 0.07 8.54 -2.85
N THR A 507 -0.39 8.97 -4.02
CA THR A 507 -0.87 10.36 -4.20
C THR A 507 -2.06 10.70 -3.29
N GLU A 508 -2.79 9.70 -2.79
CA GLU A 508 -3.85 9.78 -1.78
C GLU A 508 -3.35 9.78 -0.32
N GLN A 509 -2.07 9.47 -0.04
CA GLN A 509 -1.51 9.57 1.31
C GLN A 509 -1.49 11.00 1.86
N ARG A 510 -1.75 12.02 1.02
CA ARG A 510 -2.00 13.41 1.49
C ARG A 510 -3.11 13.52 2.55
N LYS A 511 -3.93 12.49 2.78
CA LYS A 511 -4.98 12.47 3.81
C LYS A 511 -4.89 11.34 4.85
N LEU A 512 -3.97 10.39 4.72
CA LEU A 512 -3.82 9.30 5.69
C LEU A 512 -2.86 9.72 6.81
N HIS A 513 -3.36 10.55 7.74
CA HIS A 513 -2.81 10.57 9.09
C HIS A 513 -3.12 9.20 9.73
N LEU A 514 -2.12 8.33 9.84
CA LEU A 514 -2.17 7.21 10.76
C LEU A 514 -2.20 7.81 12.18
N HIS A 515 -3.40 7.99 12.71
CA HIS A 515 -3.66 8.70 13.95
C HIS A 515 -3.25 7.83 15.14
N SER A 516 -2.02 8.05 15.63
CA SER A 516 -1.52 7.56 16.93
C SER A 516 -2.47 7.93 18.09
N ASP A 517 -3.28 8.99 17.93
CA ASP A 517 -4.21 9.51 18.94
C ASP A 517 -5.36 8.56 19.31
N THR A 518 -5.64 7.53 18.51
CA THR A 518 -6.68 6.53 18.85
C THR A 518 -6.27 5.64 20.04
N ILE A 519 -4.99 5.61 20.40
CA ILE A 519 -4.46 4.83 21.53
C ILE A 519 -4.66 5.57 22.86
N GLN A 520 -4.69 6.91 22.87
CA GLN A 520 -4.79 7.70 24.10
C GLN A 520 -6.22 7.73 24.66
N LEU A 521 -7.24 7.71 23.80
CA LEU A 521 -8.66 7.65 24.20
C LEU A 521 -9.08 6.29 24.80
N LEU A 522 -8.41 5.19 24.42
CA LEU A 522 -8.63 3.87 25.03
C LEU A 522 -7.98 3.75 26.43
N GLN A 523 -7.00 4.60 26.74
CA GLN A 523 -6.38 4.67 28.07
C GLN A 523 -7.37 5.22 29.10
N GLU A 524 -8.12 6.28 28.77
CA GLU A 524 -9.13 6.87 29.67
C GLU A 524 -10.36 5.96 29.84
N LEU A 525 -10.77 5.23 28.79
CA LEU A 525 -11.89 4.28 28.85
C LEU A 525 -11.51 2.96 29.57
N SER A 526 -10.25 2.52 29.48
CA SER A 526 -9.75 1.33 30.19
C SER A 526 -9.61 1.58 31.69
N ASP A 527 -9.21 2.78 32.10
CA ASP A 527 -9.13 3.14 33.53
C ASP A 527 -10.53 3.38 34.14
N ALA A 528 -11.52 3.75 33.32
CA ALA A 528 -12.92 3.88 33.75
C ALA A 528 -13.68 2.55 33.90
N LEU A 529 -13.28 1.47 33.19
CA LEU A 529 -14.00 0.18 33.15
C LEU A 529 -13.42 -0.90 34.07
N ARG A 530 -12.71 -0.51 35.13
CA ARG A 530 -12.11 -1.44 36.12
C ARG A 530 -13.15 -2.08 37.05
N ILE A 531 -14.26 -2.64 36.56
CA ILE A 531 -15.19 -3.45 37.37
C ILE A 531 -15.73 -4.65 36.56
N ARG A 532 -15.45 -5.85 37.10
CA ARG A 532 -16.00 -7.20 36.83
C ARG A 532 -15.42 -8.02 35.66
N ARG A 533 -14.62 -9.02 36.07
CA ARG A 533 -14.20 -10.21 35.30
C ARG A 533 -15.40 -11.00 34.77
N ARG A 534 -15.37 -11.43 33.50
CA ARG A 534 -15.86 -12.74 33.02
C ARG A 534 -15.28 -13.09 31.65
N ARG A 535 -15.05 -14.38 31.43
CA ARG A 535 -14.44 -15.02 30.24
C ARG A 535 -15.12 -14.58 28.94
N LEU A 536 -14.33 -14.24 27.93
CA LEU A 536 -14.74 -14.15 26.53
C LEU A 536 -13.74 -14.93 25.66
N TYR A 537 -14.27 -15.80 24.82
CA TYR A 537 -13.57 -16.61 23.81
C TYR A 537 -13.17 -15.74 22.60
N PRO A 538 -12.17 -16.15 21.79
CA PRO A 538 -11.57 -15.29 20.76
C PRO A 538 -12.53 -15.00 19.61
N VAL A 539 -12.60 -13.72 19.23
CA VAL A 539 -13.24 -13.22 18.00
C VAL A 539 -12.14 -12.76 17.06
N VAL A 540 -12.13 -13.28 15.84
CA VAL A 540 -11.28 -12.80 14.73
C VAL A 540 -11.80 -11.42 14.32
N GLY A 541 -10.97 -10.39 14.45
CA GLY A 541 -11.32 -9.00 14.13
C GLY A 541 -10.51 -8.47 12.96
N LEU A 542 -11.14 -8.41 11.79
CA LEU A 542 -10.77 -7.52 10.68
C LEU A 542 -11.30 -6.13 11.06
N HIS A 543 -10.42 -5.18 11.42
CA HIS A 543 -10.84 -3.83 11.80
C HIS A 543 -10.57 -2.83 10.68
N ILE A 544 -11.64 -2.50 9.95
CA ILE A 544 -11.77 -1.28 9.15
C ILE A 544 -12.18 -0.16 10.12
N LEU A 545 -11.37 0.88 10.28
CA LEU A 545 -11.69 2.04 11.13
C LEU A 545 -12.39 3.13 10.30
N LEU A 546 -13.69 3.31 10.59
CA LEU A 546 -14.56 4.37 10.08
C LEU A 546 -14.35 5.67 10.89
N ARG A 547 -14.22 6.82 10.23
CA ARG A 547 -14.24 8.13 10.91
C ARG A 547 -15.66 8.69 11.00
N ARG A 548 -16.10 9.03 12.21
CA ARG A 548 -17.27 9.89 12.49
C ARG A 548 -16.87 11.35 12.26
N GLY A 549 -17.68 12.09 11.50
CA GLY A 549 -17.53 13.53 11.29
C GLY A 549 -17.86 14.34 12.53
N GLN A 550 -17.09 15.41 12.76
CA GLN A 550 -17.34 16.46 13.76
C GLN A 550 -18.58 17.29 13.38
N GLN A 551 -19.38 17.65 14.38
CA GLN A 551 -20.04 18.95 14.44
C GLN A 551 -19.58 19.67 15.72
N GLN A 552 -18.98 20.84 15.55
CA GLN A 552 -18.72 21.79 16.62
C GLN A 552 -20.04 22.48 17.01
N GLY A 553 -20.33 22.52 18.31
CA GLY A 553 -21.33 23.40 18.91
C GLY A 553 -20.80 23.92 20.24
N HIS A 554 -20.54 25.23 20.33
CA HIS A 554 -20.19 25.93 21.55
C HIS A 554 -21.30 25.81 22.60
N LEU A 555 -20.99 25.37 23.83
CA LEU A 555 -21.82 25.62 25.01
C LEU A 555 -20.94 25.81 26.27
N ARG A 556 -21.24 26.89 27.00
CA ARG A 556 -20.60 27.35 28.25
C ARG A 556 -20.78 26.34 29.38
N PHE A 557 -19.75 26.11 30.19
CA PHE A 557 -19.89 25.42 31.48
C PHE A 557 -20.57 26.35 32.51
N GLY A 558 -21.77 25.96 32.93
CA GLY A 558 -22.42 26.44 34.15
C GLY A 558 -22.40 25.34 35.19
N GLU A 559 -22.11 25.71 36.44
CA GLU A 559 -22.18 24.86 37.63
C GLU A 559 -23.52 24.12 37.76
N GLN A 560 -23.53 22.92 38.34
CA GLN A 560 -24.28 22.63 39.59
C GLN A 560 -24.18 21.17 40.08
N ARG A 561 -23.90 21.07 41.39
CA ARG A 561 -24.53 20.25 42.45
C ARG A 561 -24.46 18.71 42.45
N ARG A 562 -23.85 18.23 43.54
CA ARG A 562 -24.07 16.92 44.19
C ARG A 562 -25.51 16.74 44.66
N LEU A 563 -25.97 15.48 44.80
CA LEU A 563 -26.72 14.90 45.93
C LEU A 563 -26.99 13.37 45.67
N PRO A 564 -27.39 12.53 46.66
CA PRO A 564 -26.68 11.30 47.02
C PRO A 564 -27.52 10.00 47.11
N GLY A 565 -26.81 8.86 47.25
CA GLY A 565 -27.14 7.77 48.21
C GLY A 565 -28.11 6.66 47.78
N CYS A 566 -27.64 5.40 47.87
CA CYS A 566 -28.17 4.30 48.72
C CYS A 566 -27.52 2.93 48.37
N PRO A 567 -27.53 1.92 49.30
CA PRO A 567 -26.29 1.26 49.73
C PRO A 567 -26.19 -0.26 49.49
N ALA A 568 -24.96 -0.74 49.75
CA ALA A 568 -24.43 -2.09 49.97
C ALA A 568 -24.46 -3.11 48.82
#